data_AF-A0A4V6Z472-F1
#
_entry.id   AF-A0A4V6Z472-F1
#
_cell.length_a   1.000
_cell.length_b   1.000
_cell.length_c   1.000
_cell.angle_alpha   90.00
_cell.angle_beta   90.00
_cell.angle_gamma   90.00
#
_symmetry.space_group_name_H-M   'P 1'
#
loop_
_entity.id
_entity.type
_entity.pdbx_description
1 polymer ?
#
loop_
_entity_poly.entity_id
_entity_poly.type
_entity_poly.pdbx_seq_one_letter_code
_entity_poly.pdbx_strand_id
1 'polypeptide(L)'
;MADIFTNLKTHFFALPYTKKKRRVRVLLPNNYSEKNAVNYPVLYMHDGQNLLFDQESFSGSSWKIIESLQAQVFLTLLSLLLTTPIPIVYGSMLLFPLKK
;
A
#
# COMPACT_ATOMS: atom_id res chain seq x y z
N MET A 1 -15.50 -7.88 -13.92
CA MET A 1 -14.73 -7.27 -12.82
C MET A 1 -13.33 -7.01 -13.35
N ALA A 2 -12.82 -5.77 -13.24
CA ALA A 2 -11.43 -5.49 -13.65
C ALA A 2 -10.47 -6.12 -12.64
N ASP A 3 -9.50 -6.89 -13.13
CA ASP A 3 -8.49 -7.52 -12.30
C ASP A 3 -7.59 -6.43 -11.69
N ILE A 4 -7.59 -6.30 -10.36
CA ILE A 4 -6.84 -5.27 -9.62
C ILE A 4 -5.32 -5.43 -9.83
N PHE A 5 -4.86 -6.64 -10.12
CA PHE A 5 -3.46 -6.87 -10.47
C PHE A 5 -3.04 -6.11 -11.74
N THR A 6 -3.99 -5.76 -12.63
CA THR A 6 -3.73 -4.95 -13.83
C THR A 6 -3.16 -3.56 -13.50
N ASN A 7 -3.54 -3.02 -12.34
CA ASN A 7 -3.14 -1.68 -11.89
C ASN A 7 -2.00 -1.68 -10.87
N LEU A 8 -1.42 -2.86 -10.58
CA LEU A 8 -0.20 -2.96 -9.79
C LEU A 8 1.00 -2.66 -10.70
N LYS A 9 1.67 -1.53 -10.48
CA LYS A 9 2.90 -1.15 -11.17
C LYS A 9 4.12 -1.44 -10.29
N THR A 10 5.13 -2.09 -10.85
CA THR A 10 6.40 -2.36 -10.17
C THR A 10 7.50 -1.49 -10.77
N HIS A 11 8.19 -0.75 -9.91
CA HIS A 11 9.29 0.13 -10.26
C HIS A 11 10.56 -0.30 -9.52
N PHE A 12 11.71 -0.03 -10.14
CA PHE A 12 13.02 -0.30 -9.54
C PHE A 12 13.84 0.98 -9.52
N PHE A 13 14.28 1.38 -8.35
CA PHE A 13 15.07 2.58 -8.15
C PHE A 13 16.47 2.21 -7.66
N ALA A 14 17.50 2.82 -8.25
CA ALA A 14 18.86 2.70 -7.76
C ALA A 14 19.03 3.58 -6.52
N LEU A 15 19.50 3.00 -5.42
CA LEU A 15 19.82 3.77 -4.23
C LEU A 15 21.15 4.52 -4.42
N PRO A 16 21.23 5.81 -4.04
CA PRO A 16 22.41 6.64 -4.27
C PRO A 16 23.67 6.08 -3.58
N TYR A 17 23.52 5.55 -2.36
CA TYR A 17 24.68 5.14 -1.54
C TYR A 17 25.09 3.69 -1.70
N THR A 18 24.15 2.78 -1.95
CA THR A 18 24.44 1.34 -2.01
C THR A 18 24.54 0.81 -3.43
N LYS A 19 24.14 1.60 -4.44
CA LYS A 19 23.98 1.20 -5.85
C LYS A 19 23.09 -0.03 -6.06
N LYS A 20 22.43 -0.53 -5.00
CA LYS A 20 21.47 -1.63 -5.07
C LYS A 20 20.14 -1.10 -5.60
N LYS A 21 19.46 -1.91 -6.40
CA LYS A 21 18.09 -1.63 -6.83
C LYS A 21 17.12 -1.97 -5.71
N ARG A 22 16.22 -1.05 -5.39
CA ARG A 22 15.06 -1.29 -4.51
C ARG A 22 13.80 -1.37 -5.36
N ARG A 23 12.98 -2.36 -5.06
CA ARG A 23 11.67 -2.58 -5.68
C ARG A 23 10.62 -1.74 -4.94
N VAL A 24 9.86 -0.95 -5.66
CA VAL A 24 8.69 -0.19 -5.18
C VAL A 24 7.49 -0.66 -5.97
N ARG A 25 6.37 -0.93 -5.27
CA ARG A 25 5.11 -1.31 -5.90
C ARG A 25 4.07 -0.23 -5.64
N VAL A 26 3.36 0.15 -6.68
CA VAL A 26 2.33 1.18 -6.65
C VAL A 26 1.04 0.54 -7.15
N LEU A 27 0.02 0.52 -6.29
CA LEU A 27 -1.31 0.06 -6.67
C LEU A 27 -2.17 1.28 -7.00
N LEU A 28 -2.66 1.35 -8.22
CA LEU A 28 -3.51 2.44 -8.69
C LEU A 28 -4.99 2.02 -8.71
N PRO A 29 -5.93 2.94 -8.45
CA PRO A 29 -7.35 2.65 -8.61
C PRO A 29 -7.70 2.46 -10.09
N ASN A 30 -8.75 1.69 -10.38
CA ASN A 30 -9.12 1.28 -11.73
C ASN A 30 -9.39 2.45 -12.71
N ASN A 31 -9.73 3.63 -12.21
CA ASN A 31 -10.07 4.80 -13.03
C ASN A 31 -8.99 5.90 -12.94
N TYR A 32 -7.78 5.56 -12.50
CA TYR A 32 -6.69 6.54 -12.32
C TYR A 32 -6.34 7.25 -13.63
N SER A 33 -6.29 6.51 -14.75
CA SER A 33 -5.93 7.04 -16.06
C SER A 33 -7.01 7.92 -16.72
N GLU A 34 -8.26 7.83 -16.27
CA GLU A 34 -9.39 8.54 -16.86
C GLU A 34 -9.56 9.95 -16.26
N LYS A 35 -9.04 10.17 -15.05
CA LYS A 35 -9.27 11.38 -14.26
C LYS A 35 -7.95 12.12 -13.99
N ASN A 36 -7.40 12.74 -15.04
CA ASN A 36 -6.14 13.50 -14.98
C ASN A 36 -6.12 14.66 -13.95
N ALA A 37 -7.28 15.12 -13.47
CA ALA A 37 -7.40 16.25 -12.54
C ALA A 37 -7.74 15.84 -11.09
N VAL A 38 -7.78 14.55 -10.76
CA VAL A 38 -8.15 14.07 -9.41
C VAL A 38 -6.91 13.71 -8.60
N ASN A 39 -6.78 14.35 -7.43
CA ASN A 39 -5.78 13.99 -6.44
C ASN A 39 -6.29 12.83 -5.57
N TYR A 40 -5.45 11.83 -5.36
CA TYR A 40 -5.74 10.69 -4.51
C TYR A 40 -4.84 10.72 -3.27
N PRO A 41 -5.38 10.46 -2.06
CA PRO A 41 -4.54 10.26 -0.88
C PRO A 41 -3.62 9.06 -1.11
N VAL A 42 -2.37 9.16 -0.66
CA VAL A 42 -1.34 8.13 -0.85
C VAL A 42 -1.04 7.46 0.48
N LEU A 43 -1.19 6.12 0.53
CA LEU A 43 -0.79 5.29 1.66
C LEU A 43 0.58 4.66 1.37
N TYR A 44 1.56 4.94 2.22
CA TYR A 44 2.89 4.32 2.15
C TYR A 44 2.97 3.13 3.12
N MET A 45 3.40 1.98 2.61
CA MET A 45 3.60 0.77 3.41
C MET A 45 5.02 0.24 3.18
N HIS A 46 5.79 0.11 4.26
CA HIS A 46 7.22 -0.22 4.19
C HIS A 46 7.51 -1.73 4.16
N ASP A 47 6.56 -2.58 4.54
CA ASP A 47 6.72 -4.04 4.60
C ASP A 47 6.58 -4.73 3.22
N GLY A 48 7.20 -4.15 2.19
CA GLY A 48 6.87 -4.33 0.78
C GLY A 48 6.63 -5.77 0.29
N GLN A 49 7.45 -6.74 0.71
CA GLN A 49 7.35 -8.14 0.26
C GLN A 49 6.22 -8.91 0.95
N ASN A 50 5.91 -8.58 2.21
CA ASN A 50 4.89 -9.27 2.99
C ASN A 50 3.48 -8.77 2.68
N LEU A 51 3.31 -7.66 1.96
CA LEU A 51 2.00 -7.01 1.85
C LEU A 51 1.04 -7.65 0.85
N LEU A 52 1.56 -8.24 -0.24
CA LEU A 52 0.75 -8.49 -1.44
C LEU A 52 0.63 -9.96 -1.82
N PHE A 53 1.70 -10.74 -1.73
CA PHE A 53 1.73 -12.10 -2.25
C PHE A 53 2.27 -13.06 -1.20
N ASP A 54 1.52 -14.13 -0.91
CA ASP A 54 1.90 -15.13 0.09
C ASP A 54 3.26 -15.76 -0.23
N GLN A 55 3.54 -15.99 -1.51
CA GLN A 55 4.80 -16.56 -2.01
C GLN A 55 6.02 -15.67 -1.77
N GLU A 56 5.81 -14.35 -1.66
CA GLU A 56 6.89 -13.39 -1.38
C GLU A 56 6.96 -13.01 0.10
N SER A 57 6.00 -13.48 0.91
CA SER A 57 5.98 -13.21 2.33
C SER A 57 7.00 -14.06 3.06
N PHE A 58 7.70 -13.43 4.01
CA PHE A 58 8.64 -14.09 4.89
C PHE A 58 8.00 -15.21 5.72
N SER A 59 6.74 -15.04 6.15
CA SER A 59 6.01 -16.03 6.95
C SER A 59 5.20 -17.03 6.10
N GLY A 60 5.26 -16.93 4.76
CA GLY A 60 4.41 -17.71 3.85
C GLY A 60 2.96 -17.25 3.82
N SER A 61 2.61 -16.14 4.48
CA SER A 61 1.29 -15.51 4.42
C SER A 61 1.44 -14.01 4.33
N SER A 62 0.84 -13.41 3.30
CA SER A 62 0.84 -11.97 3.11
C SER A 62 -0.23 -11.29 3.98
N TRP A 63 -0.16 -9.96 4.03
CA TRP A 63 -1.13 -9.14 4.74
C TRP A 63 -2.45 -8.97 3.96
N LYS A 64 -2.55 -9.55 2.76
CA LYS A 64 -3.77 -9.56 1.92
C LYS A 64 -4.40 -8.18 1.75
N ILE A 65 -3.54 -7.18 1.48
CA ILE A 65 -3.97 -5.79 1.36
C ILE A 65 -4.87 -5.57 0.15
N ILE A 66 -4.61 -6.27 -0.96
CA ILE A 66 -5.40 -6.15 -2.20
C ILE A 66 -6.84 -6.62 -1.94
N GLU A 67 -6.97 -7.76 -1.29
CA GLU A 67 -8.25 -8.38 -0.92
C GLU A 67 -9.00 -7.51 0.09
N SER A 68 -8.27 -6.92 1.05
CA SER A 68 -8.84 -5.99 2.03
C SER A 68 -9.35 -4.69 1.39
N LEU A 69 -8.66 -4.20 0.34
CA LEU A 69 -9.11 -3.05 -0.45
C LEU A 69 -10.35 -3.37 -1.29
N GLN A 70 -10.45 -4.59 -1.81
CA GLN A 70 -11.63 -5.08 -2.54
C GLN A 70 -12.86 -5.22 -1.66
N ALA A 71 -12.67 -5.63 -0.41
CA ALA A 71 -13.76 -5.84 0.53
C ALA A 71 -14.50 -4.55 0.93
N GLN A 72 -14.15 -3.38 0.38
CA GLN A 72 -14.70 -2.04 0.63
C GLN A 72 -14.49 -1.52 2.07
N VAL A 73 -14.31 -2.41 3.06
CA VAL A 73 -14.13 -2.10 4.49
C VAL A 73 -12.89 -1.22 4.73
N PHE A 74 -11.79 -1.46 4.01
CA PHE A 74 -10.57 -0.65 4.20
C PHE A 74 -10.73 0.78 3.67
N LEU A 75 -11.46 0.99 2.57
CA LEU A 75 -11.70 2.32 2.02
C LEU A 75 -12.59 3.16 2.94
N THR A 76 -13.58 2.54 3.59
CA THR A 76 -14.40 3.19 4.62
C THR A 76 -13.55 3.59 5.83
N LEU A 77 -12.70 2.69 6.32
CA LEU A 77 -11.80 2.97 7.44
C LEU A 77 -10.75 4.06 7.09
N LEU A 78 -10.22 4.06 5.87
CA LEU A 78 -9.29 5.08 5.39
C LEU A 78 -9.99 6.45 5.27
N SER A 79 -11.21 6.49 4.74
CA SER A 79 -12.00 7.73 4.69
C SER A 79 -12.32 8.26 6.09
N LEU A 80 -12.57 7.38 7.06
CA LEU A 80 -12.81 7.75 8.46
C LEU A 80 -11.54 8.34 9.11
N LEU A 81 -10.38 7.75 8.86
CA LEU A 81 -9.09 8.24 9.37
C LEU A 81 -8.68 9.59 8.75
N LEU A 82 -9.04 9.83 7.48
CA LEU A 82 -8.71 11.06 6.76
C LEU A 82 -9.70 12.22 7.04
N THR A 83 -10.86 11.94 7.63
CA THR A 83 -11.91 12.95 7.92
C THR A 83 -11.89 13.43 9.37
N THR A 84 -11.18 12.75 10.28
CA THR A 84 -11.04 13.22 11.67
C THR A 84 -10.04 14.38 11.77
N PRO A 85 -10.38 15.51 12.41
CA PRO A 85 -9.53 16.71 12.50
C PRO A 85 -8.46 16.57 13.60
N ILE A 86 -7.77 15.44 13.67
CA ILE A 86 -6.62 15.24 14.56
C ILE A 86 -5.37 15.29 13.69
N PRO A 87 -4.40 16.17 13.98
CA PRO A 87 -3.15 16.20 13.25
C PRO A 87 -2.34 14.94 13.60
N ILE A 88 -2.52 13.87 12.83
CA ILE A 88 -1.63 12.72 12.90
C ILE A 88 -0.33 13.12 12.22
N VAL A 89 0.69 13.41 13.03
CA VAL A 89 2.06 13.62 12.59
C VAL A 89 2.51 12.33 11.87
N TYR A 90 2.67 12.39 10.55
CA TYR A 90 3.30 11.33 9.77
C TYR A 90 4.81 11.36 10.04
N GLY A 91 5.21 10.75 11.13
CA GLY A 91 6.60 10.61 11.54
C GLY A 91 6.67 9.73 12.78
N SER A 92 7.07 8.48 12.59
CA SER A 92 7.29 7.43 13.61
C SER A 92 6.11 6.46 13.85
N MET A 93 6.30 5.23 13.36
CA MET A 93 6.10 3.98 14.11
C MET A 93 4.70 3.71 14.69
N LEU A 94 3.94 2.84 14.03
CA LEU A 94 2.99 1.93 14.70
C LEU A 94 3.59 0.53 14.70
N LEU A 95 4.27 0.19 15.79
CA LEU A 95 4.61 -1.17 16.17
C LEU A 95 3.37 -1.78 16.82
N PHE A 96 2.67 -2.70 16.16
CA PHE A 96 1.76 -3.60 16.88
C PHE A 96 2.62 -4.58 17.69
N PRO A 97 2.43 -4.70 19.02
CA PRO A 97 3.05 -5.79 19.76
C PRO A 97 2.42 -7.10 19.28
N LEU A 98 3.23 -7.96 18.66
CA LEU A 98 2.92 -9.37 18.54
C LEU A 98 2.80 -9.93 19.97
N LYS A 99 1.59 -10.25 20.41
CA LYS A 99 1.41 -11.15 21.56
C LYS A 99 1.99 -12.51 21.16
N LYS A 100 2.87 -13.04 22.00
CA LYS A 100 3.30 -14.45 21.98
C LYS A 100 2.10 -15.38 22.10
#